data_AF-A0A167FES6-F1
#
_entry.id   AF-A0A167FES6-F1
#
_cell.length_a   1.000
_cell.length_b   1.000
_cell.length_c   1.000
_cell.angle_alpha   90.00
_cell.angle_beta   90.00
_cell.angle_gamma   90.00
#
_symmetry.space_group_name_H-M   'P 1'
#
loop_
_entity.id
_entity.type
_entity.pdbx_description
1 polymer ?
#
loop_
_entity_poly.entity_id
_entity_poly.type
_entity_poly.pdbx_seq_one_letter_code
_entity_poly.pdbx_strand_id
1 'polypeptide(L)'
;KTAGAEVNHPLWSKAMQSIYPRAFAMMAKPRYWQSAFPLTITSVCLAPTEYFLKHWMACFDLCTAKLKDKAVRVFALNGICRLLWTYIYRGNKPVSTTLRALESCIKSIIPPNRPIQLTPEEPLDLFVYILQLTCSRHFD
;
A
#
# COMPACT_ATOMS: atom_id res chain seq x y z
N LYS A 1 13.75 -6.81 14.11
CA LYS A 1 12.65 -7.60 14.72
C LYS A 1 11.47 -7.57 13.76
N THR A 2 11.18 -8.68 13.07
CA THR A 2 10.09 -8.77 12.09
C THR A 2 8.74 -8.85 12.82
N ALA A 3 7.78 -8.03 12.39
CA ALA A 3 6.41 -7.97 12.94
C ALA A 3 5.56 -9.22 12.57
N GLY A 4 6.13 -10.43 12.71
CA GLY A 4 5.49 -11.68 12.32
C GLY A 4 4.62 -12.30 13.43
N ALA A 5 5.02 -12.19 14.70
CA ALA A 5 4.33 -12.88 15.79
C ALA A 5 2.94 -12.29 16.09
N GLU A 6 2.83 -10.97 16.13
CA GLU A 6 1.59 -10.27 16.50
C GLU A 6 0.51 -10.35 15.41
N VAL A 7 0.91 -10.21 14.14
CA VAL A 7 -0.03 -10.26 13.00
C VAL A 7 -0.57 -11.67 12.72
N ASN A 8 0.12 -12.70 13.21
CA ASN A 8 -0.28 -14.10 13.08
C ASN A 8 -1.08 -14.59 14.29
N HIS A 9 -1.30 -13.76 15.32
CA HIS A 9 -2.16 -14.12 16.43
C HIS A 9 -3.60 -14.39 15.93
N PRO A 10 -4.24 -15.53 16.28
CA PRO A 10 -5.52 -15.93 15.69
C PRO A 10 -6.64 -14.88 15.82
N LEU A 11 -6.71 -14.20 16.97
CA LEU A 11 -7.70 -13.13 17.18
C LEU A 11 -7.43 -11.90 16.29
N TRP A 12 -6.16 -11.54 16.10
CA TRP A 12 -5.77 -10.43 15.24
C TRP A 12 -6.07 -10.75 13.77
N SER A 13 -5.70 -11.94 13.33
CA SER A 13 -6.00 -12.47 12.00
C SER A 13 -7.50 -12.39 11.72
N LYS A 14 -8.32 -12.93 12.63
CA LYS A 14 -9.79 -12.88 12.51
C LYS A 14 -10.31 -11.45 12.48
N ALA A 15 -9.77 -10.55 13.30
CA ALA A 15 -10.17 -9.15 13.31
C ALA A 15 -9.90 -8.47 11.97
N MET A 16 -8.67 -8.56 11.43
CA MET A 16 -8.32 -7.94 10.15
C MET A 16 -9.13 -8.50 8.99
N GLN A 17 -9.31 -9.83 8.95
CA GLN A 17 -10.12 -10.50 7.92
C GLN A 17 -11.61 -10.14 8.01
N SER A 18 -12.10 -9.71 9.17
CA SER A 18 -13.47 -9.23 9.36
C SER A 18 -13.64 -7.75 9.01
N ILE A 19 -12.62 -6.93 9.32
CA ILE A 19 -12.63 -5.47 9.10
C ILE A 19 -12.47 -5.14 7.62
N TYR A 20 -11.50 -5.75 6.94
CA TYR A 20 -11.17 -5.46 5.54
C TYR A 20 -12.38 -5.48 4.59
N PRO A 21 -13.18 -6.56 4.49
CA PRO A 21 -14.28 -6.61 3.52
C PRO A 21 -15.38 -5.59 3.81
N ARG A 22 -15.62 -5.26 5.09
CA ARG A 22 -16.60 -4.24 5.49
C ARG A 22 -16.12 -2.84 5.15
N ALA A 23 -14.86 -2.53 5.45
CA ALA A 23 -14.24 -1.26 5.07
C ALA A 23 -14.22 -1.09 3.55
N PHE A 24 -13.91 -2.16 2.82
CA PHE A 24 -13.90 -2.18 1.37
C PHE A 24 -15.27 -1.87 0.77
N ALA A 25 -16.32 -2.54 1.25
CA ALA A 25 -17.69 -2.28 0.82
C ALA A 25 -18.15 -0.85 1.18
N MET A 26 -17.71 -0.32 2.31
CA MET A 26 -18.07 1.03 2.76
C MET A 26 -17.51 2.14 1.84
N MET A 27 -16.38 1.90 1.18
CA MET A 27 -15.80 2.83 0.19
C MET A 27 -16.70 3.09 -1.02
N ALA A 28 -17.66 2.20 -1.32
CA ALA A 28 -18.60 2.39 -2.42
C ALA A 28 -19.52 3.62 -2.21
N LYS A 29 -19.66 4.10 -0.96
CA LYS A 29 -20.43 5.31 -0.63
C LYS A 29 -19.47 6.50 -0.53
N PRO A 30 -19.54 7.51 -1.42
CA PRO A 30 -18.60 8.64 -1.45
C PRO A 30 -18.45 9.35 -0.10
N ARG A 31 -19.56 9.55 0.62
CA ARG A 31 -19.57 10.18 1.96
C ARG A 31 -18.72 9.47 3.01
N TYR A 32 -18.46 8.17 2.85
CA TYR A 32 -17.65 7.40 3.79
C TYR A 32 -16.23 7.16 3.28
N TRP A 33 -15.92 7.55 2.04
CA TRP A 33 -14.67 7.19 1.39
C TRP A 33 -13.44 7.63 2.20
N GLN A 34 -13.45 8.86 2.72
CA GLN A 34 -12.32 9.41 3.48
C GLN A 34 -12.00 8.64 4.77
N SER A 35 -13.00 7.97 5.39
CA SER A 35 -12.78 7.14 6.57
C SER A 35 -12.57 5.66 6.21
N ALA A 36 -13.28 5.17 5.20
CA ALA A 36 -13.27 3.78 4.76
C ALA A 36 -11.95 3.41 4.05
N PHE A 37 -11.39 4.33 3.27
CA PHE A 37 -10.18 4.09 2.50
C PHE A 37 -8.94 3.86 3.40
N PRO A 38 -8.61 4.74 4.37
CA PRO A 38 -7.50 4.49 5.29
C PRO A 38 -7.68 3.19 6.09
N LEU A 39 -8.91 2.85 6.49
CA LEU A 39 -9.20 1.62 7.21
C LEU A 39 -8.99 0.38 6.33
N THR A 40 -9.38 0.44 5.05
CA THR A 40 -9.15 -0.64 4.09
C THR A 40 -7.66 -0.90 3.89
N ILE A 41 -6.88 0.17 3.65
CA ILE A 41 -5.42 0.05 3.49
C ILE A 41 -4.78 -0.49 4.77
N THR A 42 -5.11 0.09 5.92
CA THR A 42 -4.51 -0.31 7.20
C THR A 42 -4.83 -1.76 7.55
N SER A 43 -6.09 -2.18 7.37
CA SER A 43 -6.51 -3.56 7.67
C SER A 43 -5.80 -4.60 6.79
N VAL A 44 -5.64 -4.35 5.48
CA VAL A 44 -4.89 -5.27 4.61
C VAL A 44 -3.39 -5.27 4.97
N CYS A 45 -2.81 -4.10 5.23
CA CYS A 45 -1.40 -3.97 5.62
C CYS A 45 -1.07 -4.60 6.97
N LEU A 46 -2.07 -4.83 7.83
CA LEU A 46 -1.93 -5.45 9.15
C LEU A 46 -2.41 -6.90 9.20
N ALA A 47 -3.10 -7.40 8.17
CA ALA A 47 -3.53 -8.79 8.07
C ALA A 47 -2.35 -9.77 7.96
N PRO A 48 -2.53 -11.09 8.20
CA PRO A 48 -1.49 -12.09 7.97
C PRO A 48 -0.93 -12.03 6.54
N THR A 49 0.31 -12.50 6.36
CA THR A 49 1.06 -12.38 5.09
C THR A 49 0.29 -12.93 3.89
N GLU A 50 -0.32 -14.12 4.00
CA GLU A 50 -1.07 -14.73 2.91
C GLU A 50 -2.29 -13.89 2.50
N TYR A 51 -3.01 -13.36 3.49
CA TYR A 51 -4.16 -12.50 3.25
C TYR A 51 -3.76 -11.19 2.58
N PHE A 52 -2.67 -10.57 3.06
CA PHE A 52 -2.12 -9.38 2.42
C PHE A 52 -1.71 -9.67 0.98
N LEU A 53 -0.96 -10.73 0.71
CA LEU A 53 -0.50 -11.09 -0.63
C LEU A 53 -1.66 -11.35 -1.60
N LYS A 54 -2.80 -11.82 -1.11
CA LYS A 54 -4.03 -12.00 -1.90
C LYS A 54 -4.71 -10.69 -2.28
N HIS A 55 -4.67 -9.67 -1.43
CA HIS A 55 -5.51 -8.47 -1.55
C HIS A 55 -4.75 -7.18 -1.88
N TRP A 56 -3.44 -7.11 -1.65
CA TRP A 56 -2.68 -5.86 -1.74
C TRP A 56 -2.68 -5.23 -3.14
N MET A 57 -2.62 -6.03 -4.21
CA MET A 57 -2.64 -5.53 -5.59
C MET A 57 -3.97 -4.83 -5.92
N ALA A 58 -5.10 -5.41 -5.51
CA ALA A 58 -6.39 -4.76 -5.71
C ALA A 58 -6.47 -3.41 -4.97
N CYS A 59 -5.90 -3.33 -3.76
CA CYS A 59 -5.79 -2.06 -3.04
C CYS A 59 -4.83 -1.08 -3.73
N PHE A 60 -3.73 -1.58 -4.31
CA PHE A 60 -2.78 -0.78 -5.05
C PHE A 60 -3.42 -0.14 -6.28
N ASP A 61 -4.19 -0.91 -7.06
CA ASP A 61 -4.91 -0.42 -8.23
C ASP A 61 -5.93 0.67 -7.86
N LEU A 62 -6.62 0.50 -6.71
CA LEU A 62 -7.51 1.52 -6.16
C LEU A 62 -6.77 2.82 -5.83
N CYS A 63 -5.58 2.75 -5.23
CA CYS A 63 -4.76 3.93 -4.98
C CYS A 63 -4.36 4.61 -6.29
N THR A 64 -3.85 3.85 -7.26
CA THR A 64 -3.39 4.37 -8.55
C THR A 64 -4.50 5.08 -9.31
N ALA A 65 -5.72 4.54 -9.30
CA ALA A 65 -6.90 5.17 -9.90
C ALA A 65 -7.22 6.56 -9.31
N LYS A 66 -6.81 6.81 -8.05
CA LYS A 66 -7.06 8.06 -7.31
C LYS A 66 -5.93 9.07 -7.39
N LEU A 67 -4.80 8.74 -8.02
CA LEU A 67 -3.68 9.67 -8.20
C LEU A 67 -4.02 10.89 -9.08
N LYS A 68 -5.05 10.81 -9.93
CA LYS A 68 -5.47 11.94 -10.77
C LYS A 68 -6.37 12.93 -10.03
N ASP A 69 -6.93 12.54 -8.89
CA ASP A 69 -7.87 13.34 -8.13
C ASP A 69 -7.13 14.09 -7.01
N LYS A 70 -6.95 15.40 -7.20
CA LYS A 70 -6.19 16.25 -6.25
C LYS A 70 -6.74 16.18 -4.83
N ALA A 71 -8.05 16.03 -4.64
CA ALA A 71 -8.68 16.05 -3.33
C ALA A 71 -8.35 14.82 -2.48
N VAL A 72 -8.02 13.69 -3.12
CA VAL A 72 -7.76 12.41 -2.45
C VAL A 72 -6.40 11.80 -2.75
N ARG A 73 -5.60 12.45 -3.61
CA ARG A 73 -4.26 12.01 -4.02
C ARG A 73 -3.33 11.77 -2.83
N VAL A 74 -3.38 12.61 -1.78
CA VAL A 74 -2.57 12.40 -0.56
C VAL A 74 -2.90 11.08 0.14
N PHE A 75 -4.18 10.70 0.19
CA PHE A 75 -4.61 9.40 0.74
C PHE A 75 -4.09 8.26 -0.13
N ALA A 76 -4.20 8.37 -1.46
CA ALA A 76 -3.72 7.37 -2.40
C ALA A 76 -2.20 7.14 -2.30
N LEU A 77 -1.41 8.22 -2.24
CA LEU A 77 0.05 8.15 -2.07
C LEU A 77 0.42 7.47 -0.75
N ASN A 78 -0.24 7.86 0.34
CA ASN A 78 -0.09 7.20 1.64
C ASN A 78 -0.43 5.70 1.58
N GLY A 79 -1.48 5.34 0.84
CA GLY A 79 -1.87 3.96 0.63
C GLY A 79 -0.81 3.15 -0.09
N ILE A 80 -0.29 3.68 -1.20
CA ILE A 80 0.81 3.09 -1.97
C ILE A 80 2.03 2.87 -1.08
N CYS A 81 2.46 3.89 -0.32
CA CYS A 81 3.62 3.78 0.57
C CYS A 81 3.49 2.62 1.56
N ARG A 82 2.34 2.53 2.24
CA ARG A 82 2.09 1.46 3.22
C ARG A 82 2.05 0.08 2.56
N LEU A 83 1.41 -0.04 1.38
CA LEU A 83 1.33 -1.32 0.66
C LEU A 83 2.72 -1.79 0.21
N LEU A 84 3.53 -0.89 -0.38
CA LEU A 84 4.88 -1.20 -0.84
C LEU A 84 5.81 -1.54 0.33
N TRP A 85 5.80 -0.75 1.41
CA TRP A 85 6.53 -1.07 2.64
C TRP A 85 6.16 -2.48 3.12
N THR A 86 4.86 -2.74 3.28
CA THR A 86 4.38 -4.02 3.79
C THR A 86 4.79 -5.17 2.89
N TYR A 87 4.75 -5.01 1.56
CA TYR A 87 5.20 -6.02 0.61
C TYR A 87 6.71 -6.31 0.73
N ILE A 88 7.54 -5.27 0.79
CA ILE A 88 9.00 -5.38 0.92
C ILE A 88 9.40 -6.06 2.24
N TYR A 89 8.70 -5.76 3.33
CA TYR A 89 9.07 -6.23 4.67
C TYR A 89 8.43 -7.56 5.09
N ARG A 90 7.38 -8.02 4.40
CA ARG A 90 6.73 -9.31 4.71
C ARG A 90 7.26 -10.50 3.92
N GLY A 91 8.31 -10.32 3.11
CA GLY A 91 8.78 -11.33 2.17
C GLY A 91 10.04 -12.09 2.57
N ASN A 92 9.91 -13.42 2.65
CA ASN A 92 10.97 -14.42 2.41
C ASN A 92 11.11 -14.72 0.89
N LYS A 93 10.82 -13.75 0.02
CA LYS A 93 10.87 -13.95 -1.44
C LYS A 93 12.26 -13.60 -1.97
N PRO A 94 12.71 -14.25 -3.06
CA PRO A 94 13.94 -13.84 -3.74
C PRO A 94 13.87 -12.37 -4.14
N VAL A 95 14.98 -11.65 -3.96
CA VAL A 95 15.11 -10.22 -4.29
C VAL A 95 14.64 -9.92 -5.71
N SER A 96 14.96 -10.79 -6.67
CA SER A 96 14.54 -10.65 -8.08
C SER A 96 13.02 -10.61 -8.27
N THR A 97 12.26 -11.38 -7.49
CA THR A 97 10.79 -11.40 -7.54
C THR A 97 10.20 -10.13 -6.93
N THR A 98 10.80 -9.67 -5.83
CA THR A 98 10.41 -8.41 -5.18
C THR A 98 10.64 -7.24 -6.12
N LEU A 99 11.82 -7.14 -6.73
CA LEU A 99 12.17 -6.06 -7.66
C LEU A 99 11.25 -6.03 -8.88
N ARG A 100 10.92 -7.17 -9.49
CA ARG A 100 10.00 -7.23 -10.64
C ARG A 100 8.61 -6.70 -10.29
N ALA A 101 8.09 -7.05 -9.10
CA ALA A 101 6.80 -6.56 -8.65
C ALA A 101 6.84 -5.04 -8.40
N LEU A 102 7.90 -4.53 -7.79
CA LEU A 102 8.10 -3.10 -7.55
C LEU A 102 8.24 -2.32 -8.86
N GLU A 103 8.97 -2.84 -9.84
CA GLU A 103 9.11 -2.23 -11.16
C GLU A 103 7.73 -2.08 -11.84
N SER A 104 6.89 -3.12 -11.76
CA SER A 104 5.51 -3.06 -12.26
C SER A 104 4.68 -1.98 -11.55
N CYS A 105 4.84 -1.87 -10.22
CA CYS A 105 4.15 -0.84 -9.44
C CYS A 105 4.60 0.57 -9.84
N ILE A 106 5.92 0.77 -10.01
CA ILE A 106 6.49 2.07 -10.40
C ILE A 106 5.99 2.48 -11.79
N LYS A 107 5.98 1.57 -12.77
CA LYS A 107 5.43 1.84 -14.11
C LYS A 107 3.95 2.24 -14.09
N SER A 108 3.19 1.71 -13.14
CA SER A 108 1.76 2.04 -12.95
C SER A 108 1.57 3.44 -12.35
N ILE A 109 2.45 3.85 -11.44
CA ILE A 109 2.43 5.18 -10.81
C ILE A 109 2.96 6.24 -11.77
N ILE A 110 4.08 5.98 -12.43
CA ILE A 110 4.80 6.90 -13.31
C ILE A 110 4.74 6.35 -14.75
N PRO A 111 3.68 6.62 -15.52
CA PRO A 111 3.62 6.21 -16.90
C PRO A 111 4.72 6.93 -17.72
N PRO A 112 5.42 6.22 -18.62
CA PRO A 112 6.65 6.71 -19.27
C PRO A 112 6.47 8.02 -20.06
N ASN A 113 5.26 8.31 -20.52
CA ASN A 113 4.96 9.50 -21.33
C ASN A 113 4.21 10.59 -20.56
N ARG A 114 4.08 10.48 -19.23
CA ARG A 114 3.34 11.46 -18.41
C ARG A 114 3.93 11.57 -17.01
N PRO A 115 4.89 12.48 -16.77
CA PRO A 115 5.42 12.69 -15.43
C PRO A 115 4.29 13.17 -14.50
N ILE A 116 4.23 12.63 -13.28
CA ILE A 116 3.32 13.14 -12.25
C ILE A 116 3.75 14.56 -11.90
N GLN A 117 2.86 15.53 -12.09
CA GLN A 117 3.06 16.90 -11.60
C GLN A 117 2.76 16.92 -10.09
N LEU A 118 3.82 16.79 -9.29
CA LEU A 118 3.77 16.98 -7.85
C LEU A 118 3.62 18.48 -7.55
N THR A 119 2.62 18.84 -6.74
CA THR A 119 2.50 20.21 -6.24
C THR A 119 3.36 20.40 -4.98
N PRO A 120 3.92 21.58 -4.69
CA PRO A 120 4.81 21.80 -3.54
C PRO A 120 4.21 21.45 -2.16
N GLU A 121 2.88 21.43 -2.05
CA GLU A 121 2.17 21.03 -0.82
C GLU A 121 1.99 19.52 -0.66
N GLU A 122 2.37 18.72 -1.65
CA GLU A 122 2.33 17.26 -1.56
C GLU A 122 3.63 16.78 -0.89
N PRO A 123 3.56 16.00 0.21
CA PRO A 123 4.76 15.63 0.95
C PRO A 123 5.71 14.81 0.06
N LEU A 124 6.75 15.47 -0.46
CA LEU A 124 7.91 14.85 -1.11
C LEU A 124 8.54 13.76 -0.22
N ASP A 125 8.35 13.89 1.09
CA ASP A 125 8.76 12.94 2.11
C ASP A 125 8.26 11.51 1.83
N LEU A 126 7.05 11.32 1.27
CA LEU A 126 6.51 9.98 0.99
C LEU A 126 7.28 9.26 -0.14
N PHE A 127 7.71 10.00 -1.16
CA PHE A 127 8.53 9.47 -2.24
C PHE A 127 9.98 9.25 -1.80
N VAL A 128 10.55 10.18 -1.03
CA VAL A 128 11.88 10.03 -0.43
C VAL A 128 11.89 8.82 0.51
N TYR A 129 10.83 8.59 1.27
CA TYR A 129 10.71 7.44 2.16
C TYR A 129 10.62 6.13 1.38
N ILE A 130 9.78 6.03 0.33
CA ILE A 130 9.73 4.85 -0.56
C ILE A 130 11.10 4.57 -1.20
N LEU A 131 11.83 5.60 -1.62
CA LEU A 131 13.16 5.47 -2.21
C LEU A 131 14.19 4.99 -1.16
N GLN A 132 14.20 5.59 0.02
CA GLN A 132 15.15 5.30 1.09
C GLN A 132 15.01 3.87 1.60
N LEU A 133 13.83 3.47 2.07
CA LEU A 133 13.08 2.45 1.34
C LEU A 133 13.71 1.21 0.77
N THR A 134 13.47 1.15 -0.53
CA THR A 134 14.06 0.25 -1.50
C THR A 134 15.59 0.28 -1.47
N CYS A 135 16.23 1.42 -1.22
CA CYS A 135 17.69 1.55 -1.23
C CYS A 135 18.36 0.94 0.02
N SER A 136 17.80 1.08 1.21
CA SER A 136 18.38 0.53 2.46
C SER A 136 18.28 -0.99 2.54
N ARG A 137 17.33 -1.62 1.83
CA ARG A 137 17.23 -3.08 1.68
C ARG A 137 18.27 -3.68 0.73
N HIS A 138 19.01 -2.86 -0.02
CA HIS A 138 20.07 -3.30 -0.95
C HIS A 138 21.46 -3.39 -0.30
N PHE A 139 21.63 -2.93 0.94
CA PHE A 139 22.94 -2.85 1.62
C PHE A 139 23.12 -3.81 2.81
N ASP A 140 22.16 -4.71 3.06
CA ASP A 140 22.28 -5.81 4.04
C ASP A 140 22.22 -7.18 3.35
#